data_AF-A0AAJ6TS42-F1
#
_entry.id   AF-A0AAJ6TS42-F1
#
_cell.length_a   1.000
_cell.length_b   1.000
_cell.length_c   1.000
_cell.angle_alpha   90.00
_cell.angle_beta   90.00
_cell.angle_gamma   90.00
#
_symmetry.space_group_name_H-M   'P 1'
#
loop_
_entity.id
_entity.type
_entity.pdbx_description
1 polymer ?
#
loop_
_entity_poly.entity_id
_entity_poly.type
_entity_poly.pdbx_seq_one_letter_code
_entity_poly.pdbx_strand_id
1 'polypeptide(L)'
;MVQGKFSRSLRHACDIHSQIRGHVEQMGLPISSCGDDTLQFRRCLAASFFLNAALKQPEGRCRALTSGQVVQIHPTSVLHQSKVKCVIFDELVQASQKYIRNITIIDCVVD
;
A
#
# COMPACT_ATOMS: atom_id res chain seq x y z
N MET A 1 14.68 -10.98 -25.47
CA MET A 1 13.45 -10.20 -25.79
C MET A 1 12.61 -10.00 -24.52
N VAL A 2 12.94 -9.02 -23.68
CA VAL A 2 12.16 -8.63 -22.48
C VAL A 2 12.16 -7.10 -22.34
N GLN A 3 11.77 -6.36 -23.38
CA GLN A 3 11.73 -4.88 -23.34
C GLN A 3 10.35 -4.27 -23.65
N GLY A 4 9.30 -5.08 -23.86
CA GLY A 4 8.00 -4.58 -24.34
C GLY A 4 6.89 -4.34 -23.32
N LYS A 5 6.90 -4.99 -22.14
CA LYS A 5 5.75 -4.97 -21.20
C LYS A 5 5.81 -3.86 -20.14
N PHE A 6 6.99 -3.57 -19.59
CA PHE A 6 7.16 -2.53 -18.57
C PHE A 6 6.96 -1.12 -19.13
N SER A 7 7.37 -0.90 -20.38
CA SER A 7 7.26 0.41 -21.05
C SER A 7 5.82 0.84 -21.29
N ARG A 8 4.90 -0.08 -21.62
CA ARG A 8 3.48 0.25 -21.83
C ARG A 8 2.78 0.64 -20.53
N SER A 9 2.97 -0.16 -19.47
CA SER A 9 2.30 0.08 -18.18
C SER A 9 2.82 1.36 -17.52
N LEU A 10 4.13 1.62 -17.59
CA LEU A 10 4.70 2.87 -17.08
C LEU A 10 4.26 4.09 -17.87
N ARG A 11 4.20 4.01 -19.21
CA ARG A 11 3.65 5.10 -20.03
C ARG A 11 2.21 5.41 -19.63
N HIS A 12 1.38 4.37 -19.50
CA HIS A 12 0.00 4.54 -19.08
C HIS A 12 -0.12 5.18 -17.68
N ALA A 13 0.75 4.79 -16.74
CA ALA A 13 0.80 5.42 -15.42
C ALA A 13 1.18 6.91 -15.49
N CYS A 14 2.15 7.28 -16.34
CA CYS A 14 2.51 8.69 -16.58
C CYS A 14 1.36 9.50 -17.20
N ASP A 15 0.62 8.90 -18.15
CA ASP A 15 -0.53 9.54 -18.78
C ASP A 15 -1.64 9.79 -17.75
N ILE A 16 -1.98 8.79 -16.92
CA ILE A 16 -2.96 8.91 -15.84
C ILE A 16 -2.51 9.98 -14.83
N HIS A 17 -1.25 9.95 -14.41
CA HIS A 17 -0.71 10.95 -13.49
C HIS A 17 -0.84 12.37 -14.05
N SER A 18 -0.55 12.56 -15.35
CA SER A 18 -0.68 13.88 -16.01
C SER A 18 -2.13 14.36 -16.04
N GLN A 19 -3.10 13.46 -16.25
CA GLN A 19 -4.53 13.79 -16.20
C GLN A 19 -4.97 14.19 -14.79
N ILE A 20 -4.60 13.40 -13.77
CA ILE A 20 -4.93 13.70 -12.37
C ILE A 20 -4.33 15.06 -11.97
N ARG A 21 -3.06 15.30 -12.32
CA ARG A 21 -2.40 16.58 -12.05
C ARG A 21 -3.16 17.76 -12.65
N GLY A 22 -3.57 17.66 -13.91
CA GLY A 22 -4.35 18.71 -14.57
C GLY A 22 -5.66 19.01 -13.85
N HIS A 23 -6.39 17.99 -13.39
CA HIS A 23 -7.62 18.19 -12.61
C HIS A 23 -7.36 18.84 -11.25
N VAL A 24 -6.30 18.42 -10.54
CA VAL A 24 -5.90 19.01 -9.25
C VAL A 24 -5.57 20.50 -9.41
N GLU A 25 -4.84 20.86 -10.47
CA GLU A 25 -4.51 22.26 -10.80
C GLU A 25 -5.78 23.06 -11.16
N GLN A 26 -6.69 22.50 -11.95
CA GLN A 26 -7.99 23.12 -12.29
C GLN A 26 -8.89 23.37 -11.07
N MET A 27 -8.83 22.49 -10.07
CA MET A 27 -9.55 22.64 -8.80
C MET A 27 -8.89 23.67 -7.86
N GLY A 28 -7.72 24.21 -8.21
CA GLY A 28 -6.97 25.14 -7.37
C GLY A 28 -6.34 24.47 -6.13
N LEU A 29 -6.17 23.15 -6.15
CA LEU A 29 -5.56 22.41 -5.05
C LEU A 29 -4.03 22.51 -5.12
N PRO A 30 -3.34 22.77 -4.01
CA PRO A 30 -1.88 22.90 -4.01
C PRO A 30 -1.20 21.56 -4.27
N ILE A 31 -0.33 21.52 -5.28
CA ILE A 31 0.57 20.37 -5.51
C ILE A 31 1.79 20.53 -4.64
N SER A 32 2.03 19.55 -3.77
CA SER A 32 3.20 19.49 -2.89
C SER A 32 3.82 18.10 -2.91
N SER A 33 5.09 18.00 -2.50
CA SER A 33 5.82 16.75 -2.36
C SER A 33 6.26 16.57 -0.91
N CYS A 34 6.22 15.33 -0.42
CA CYS A 34 6.77 14.98 0.88
C CYS A 34 8.31 14.87 0.89
N GLY A 35 8.95 14.94 -0.28
CA GLY A 35 10.39 14.70 -0.41
C GLY A 35 10.78 13.35 0.20
N ASP A 36 11.87 13.35 0.99
CA ASP A 36 12.36 12.16 1.67
C ASP A 36 11.58 11.82 2.96
N ASP A 37 10.81 12.77 3.52
CA ASP A 37 9.97 12.54 4.69
C ASP A 37 8.66 11.85 4.30
N THR A 38 8.75 10.53 4.15
CA THR A 38 7.60 9.70 3.77
C THR A 38 6.52 9.61 4.86
N LEU A 39 6.67 10.21 6.05
CA LEU A 39 5.64 10.16 7.09
C LEU A 39 4.29 10.72 6.61
N GLN A 40 4.30 11.86 5.93
CA GLN A 40 3.08 12.48 5.40
C GLN A 40 2.40 11.58 4.36
N PHE A 41 3.19 10.96 3.49
CA PHE A 41 2.69 10.02 2.49
C PHE A 41 2.06 8.77 3.14
N ARG A 42 2.73 8.18 4.15
CA ARG A 42 2.19 7.03 4.89
C ARG A 42 0.91 7.37 5.65
N ARG A 43 0.79 8.58 6.21
CA ARG A 43 -0.46 9.07 6.82
C ARG A 43 -1.59 9.20 5.80
N CYS A 44 -1.31 9.75 4.62
CA CYS A 44 -2.28 9.82 3.52
C CYS A 44 -2.79 8.43 3.11
N LEU A 45 -1.87 7.48 2.95
CA LEU A 45 -2.24 6.10 2.66
C LEU A 45 -3.03 5.45 3.81
N ALA A 46 -2.64 5.67 5.07
CA ALA A 46 -3.37 5.16 6.22
C ALA A 46 -4.80 5.69 6.28
N ALA A 47 -5.01 6.97 6.01
CA ALA A 47 -6.33 7.58 5.95
C ALA A 47 -7.17 7.03 4.79
N SER A 48 -6.56 6.74 3.65
CA SER A 48 -7.24 6.20 2.46
C SER A 48 -7.58 4.71 2.60
N PHE A 49 -6.69 3.92 3.21
CA PHE A 49 -6.76 2.47 3.29
C PHE A 49 -7.03 1.96 4.72
N PHE A 50 -7.65 2.76 5.59
CA PHE A 50 -7.83 2.43 7.01
C PHE A 50 -8.58 1.11 7.24
N LEU A 51 -9.51 0.74 6.35
CA LEU A 51 -10.22 -0.55 6.40
C LEU A 51 -9.34 -1.74 6.02
N ASN A 52 -8.25 -1.49 5.30
CA ASN A 52 -7.30 -2.51 4.84
C ASN A 52 -6.02 -2.46 5.68
N ALA A 53 -6.17 -2.44 7.00
CA ALA A 53 -5.07 -2.53 7.94
C ALA A 53 -4.91 -3.97 8.48
N ALA A 54 -3.69 -4.37 8.80
CA ALA A 54 -3.39 -5.66 9.41
C ALA A 54 -2.31 -5.54 10.50
N LEU A 55 -2.51 -6.26 11.61
CA LEU A 55 -1.56 -6.35 12.71
C LEU A 55 -0.86 -7.69 12.72
N LYS A 56 0.46 -7.66 12.91
CA LYS A 56 1.27 -8.87 13.10
C LYS A 56 0.94 -9.51 14.44
N GLN A 57 0.67 -10.81 14.40
CA GLN A 57 0.37 -11.64 15.55
C GLN A 57 1.66 -12.32 16.07
N PRO A 58 1.72 -12.75 17.34
CA PRO A 58 2.88 -13.45 17.91
C PRO A 58 3.30 -14.70 17.13
N GLU A 59 2.34 -15.37 16.50
CA GLU A 59 2.52 -16.57 15.67
C GLU A 59 3.18 -16.29 14.31
N GLY A 60 3.50 -15.04 14.00
CA GLY A 60 4.17 -14.62 12.76
C GLY A 60 3.23 -14.32 11.58
N ARG A 61 1.95 -14.70 11.67
CA ARG A 61 0.90 -14.31 10.72
C ARG A 61 0.35 -12.92 11.05
N CYS A 62 -0.39 -12.33 10.12
CA CYS A 62 -1.08 -11.06 10.35
C CYS A 62 -2.59 -11.30 10.52
N ARG A 63 -3.27 -10.40 11.24
CA ARG A 63 -4.72 -10.36 11.35
C ARG A 63 -5.21 -9.06 10.73
N ALA A 64 -6.05 -9.13 9.71
CA ALA A 64 -6.71 -7.97 9.14
C ALA A 64 -7.67 -7.37 10.18
N LEU A 65 -7.60 -6.06 10.40
CA LEU A 65 -8.33 -5.39 11.48
C LEU A 65 -9.83 -5.39 11.25
N THR A 66 -10.27 -5.02 10.05
CA THR A 66 -11.71 -4.91 9.73
C THR A 66 -12.40 -6.27 9.64
N SER A 67 -11.76 -7.25 8.98
CA SER A 67 -12.39 -8.55 8.72
C SER A 67 -12.05 -9.63 9.76
N GLY A 68 -11.08 -9.37 10.63
CA GLY A 68 -10.56 -10.35 11.59
C GLY A 68 -9.83 -11.54 10.95
N GLN A 69 -9.69 -11.57 9.62
CA GLN A 69 -9.12 -12.70 8.91
C GLN A 69 -7.63 -12.84 9.17
N VAL A 70 -7.18 -14.09 9.34
CA VAL A 70 -5.76 -14.42 9.34
C VAL A 70 -5.23 -14.35 7.91
N VAL A 71 -4.23 -13.51 7.70
CA VAL A 71 -3.60 -13.24 6.41
C VAL A 71 -2.08 -13.31 6.55
N GLN A 72 -1.39 -13.46 5.43
CA GLN A 72 0.07 -13.42 5.38
C GLN A 72 0.55 -12.35 4.41
N ILE A 73 1.69 -11.73 4.69
CA ILE A 73 2.34 -10.87 3.72
C ILE A 73 2.78 -11.73 2.53
N HIS A 74 2.45 -11.32 1.31
CA HIS A 74 2.81 -12.07 0.11
C HIS A 74 4.35 -12.23 -0.01
N PRO A 75 4.89 -13.40 -0.42
CA PRO A 75 6.33 -13.67 -0.46
C PRO A 75 7.16 -12.73 -1.33
N THR A 76 6.54 -12.09 -2.33
CA THR A 76 7.22 -11.12 -3.21
C THR A 76 7.42 -9.75 -2.57
N SER A 77 6.83 -9.50 -1.40
CA SER A 77 7.07 -8.26 -0.67
C SER A 77 8.38 -8.34 0.09
N VAL A 78 9.14 -7.25 0.07
CA VAL A 78 10.33 -7.07 0.93
C VAL A 78 10.01 -7.16 2.43
N LEU A 79 8.74 -7.03 2.81
CA LEU A 79 8.29 -7.12 4.19
C LEU A 79 7.84 -8.53 4.62
N HIS A 80 7.90 -9.55 3.76
CA HIS A 80 7.41 -10.91 4.08
C HIS A 80 8.00 -11.47 5.39
N GLN A 81 9.28 -11.21 5.65
CA GLN A 81 10.00 -11.66 6.85
C GLN A 81 10.32 -10.51 7.82
N SER A 82 9.71 -9.35 7.62
CA SER A 82 9.94 -8.18 8.46
C SER A 82 9.27 -8.30 9.84
N LYS A 83 9.85 -7.66 10.86
CA LYS A 83 9.29 -7.57 12.22
C LYS A 83 8.30 -6.40 12.38
N VAL A 84 7.78 -5.87 11.28
CA VAL A 84 6.80 -4.77 11.29
C VAL A 84 5.53 -5.18 12.03
N LYS A 85 5.04 -4.27 12.88
CA LYS A 85 3.88 -4.50 13.75
C LYS A 85 2.55 -4.29 13.02
N CYS A 86 2.47 -3.24 12.22
CA CYS A 86 1.25 -2.82 11.55
C CYS A 86 1.53 -2.41 10.11
N VAL A 87 0.63 -2.82 9.22
CA VAL A 87 0.68 -2.47 7.80
C VAL A 87 -0.70 -2.12 7.29
N ILE A 88 -0.75 -1.32 6.25
CA ILE A 88 -1.89 -1.24 5.33
C ILE A 88 -1.59 -2.05 4.08
N PHE A 89 -2.65 -2.49 3.40
CA PHE A 89 -2.58 -3.22 2.14
C PHE A 89 -3.63 -2.72 1.16
N ASP A 90 -3.36 -2.89 -0.13
CA ASP A 90 -4.30 -2.56 -1.22
C ASP A 90 -5.14 -3.78 -1.60
N GLU A 91 -4.49 -4.94 -1.70
CA GLU A 91 -5.11 -6.18 -2.19
C GLU A 91 -5.05 -7.31 -1.17
N LEU A 92 -6.14 -8.05 -1.05
CA LEU A 92 -6.21 -9.36 -0.40
C LEU A 92 -6.49 -10.42 -1.48
N VAL A 93 -5.53 -11.32 -1.69
CA VAL A 93 -5.59 -12.38 -2.70
C VAL A 93 -5.77 -13.73 -2.02
N GLN A 94 -6.78 -14.48 -2.45
CA GLN A 94 -7.01 -15.86 -2.03
C GLN A 94 -6.48 -16.82 -3.10
N ALA A 95 -5.44 -17.57 -2.75
CA ALA A 95 -5.01 -18.75 -3.50
C ALA A 95 -5.14 -19.97 -2.57
N SER A 96 -4.05 -20.71 -2.34
CA SER A 96 -3.98 -21.76 -1.29
C SER A 96 -4.01 -21.19 0.13
N GLN A 97 -3.53 -19.96 0.31
CA GLN A 97 -3.58 -19.19 1.56
C GLN A 97 -4.01 -17.74 1.23
N LYS A 98 -4.43 -17.00 2.25
CA LYS A 98 -4.77 -15.57 2.14
C LYS A 98 -3.53 -14.72 2.23
N TYR A 99 -3.24 -13.96 1.17
CA TYR A 99 -2.10 -13.07 1.10
C TYR A 99 -2.52 -11.61 0.94
N ILE A 100 -1.80 -10.71 1.57
CA ILE A 100 -1.91 -9.27 1.34
C ILE A 100 -0.76 -8.75 0.48
N ARG A 101 -1.04 -7.84 -0.45
CA ARG A 101 -0.11 -7.26 -1.43
C ARG A 101 -0.16 -5.74 -1.43
N ASN A 102 0.86 -5.15 -2.06
CA ASN A 102 1.08 -3.69 -2.14
C ASN A 102 0.95 -3.03 -0.77
N ILE A 103 1.87 -3.41 0.13
CA ILE A 103 1.77 -3.08 1.55
C ILE A 103 2.71 -1.95 1.95
N THR A 104 2.30 -1.17 2.95
CA THR A 104 3.12 -0.09 3.55
C THR A 104 3.05 -0.17 5.06
N ILE A 105 4.20 0.06 5.72
CA ILE A 105 4.30 0.11 7.19
C ILE A 105 3.59 1.37 7.68
N ILE A 106 2.78 1.25 8.71
CA ILE A 106 2.17 2.41 9.38
C ILE A 106 2.35 2.33 10.89
N ASP A 107 2.34 3.49 11.54
CA ASP A 107 2.30 3.58 12.99
C ASP A 107 0.84 3.44 13.43
N CYS A 108 0.53 2.35 14.13
CA CYS A 108 -0.79 2.10 14.69
C CYS A 108 -0.71 2.29 16.19
N VAL A 109 -1.50 3.22 16.72
CA VAL A 109 -1.78 3.26 18.15
C VAL A 109 -2.83 2.19 18.40
N VAL A 110 -2.42 1.12 19.08
CA VAL A 110 -3.33 0.08 19.52
C VAL A 110 -3.33 0.21 21.03
N ASP A 111 -4.39 0.84 21.57
CA ASP A 111 -4.62 0.96 23.00
C ASP A 111 -4.88 -0.42 23.65
#